data_AF-A0A9D6TQ43-F1
#
_entry.id   AF-A0A9D6TQ43-F1
#
_cell.length_a   1.000
_cell.length_b   1.000
_cell.length_c   1.000
_cell.angle_alpha   90.00
_cell.angle_beta   90.00
_cell.angle_gamma   90.00
#
_symmetry.space_group_name_H-M   'P 1'
#
loop_
_entity.id
_entity.type
_entity.pdbx_description
1 polymer ?
#
loop_
_entity_poly.entity_id
_entity_poly.type
_entity_poly.pdbx_seq_one_letter_code
_entity_poly.pdbx_strand_id
1 'polypeptide(L)'
;MWVILRLLTAAIVGIVKFLWRRTAIEKRESSGDITWVYSQARHKNRVIATTFGVPLSSIVVVSDVNIALDRSAPEVLQPAVQDKYTTVTRGRRGRKRTHYHVHLKLTPAEADRIPAVIEVSSGIYAGAAKGGRMSVTLRPGALGIPWVEDIRPGE
;
A
#
# COMPACT_ATOMS: atom_id res chain seq x y z
N MET A 1 29.39 -24.74 -21.46
CA MET A 1 28.17 -25.07 -20.69
C MET A 1 27.75 -23.96 -19.71
N TRP A 2 28.68 -23.35 -18.97
CA TRP A 2 28.38 -22.34 -17.94
C TRP A 2 27.83 -21.00 -18.47
N VAL A 3 28.20 -20.61 -19.69
CA VAL A 3 27.70 -19.37 -20.34
C VAL A 3 26.21 -19.46 -20.67
N ILE A 4 25.74 -20.63 -21.12
CA ILE A 4 24.33 -20.87 -21.45
C ILE A 4 23.46 -20.80 -20.19
N LEU A 5 23.97 -21.31 -19.06
CA LEU A 5 23.28 -21.24 -17.78
C LEU A 5 23.06 -19.78 -17.34
N ARG A 6 24.09 -18.93 -17.44
CA ARG A 6 23.98 -17.50 -17.07
C ARG A 6 23.01 -16.73 -17.96
N LEU A 7 22.98 -17.02 -19.25
CA LEU A 7 22.04 -16.42 -20.19
C LEU A 7 20.59 -16.82 -19.88
N LEU A 8 20.36 -18.09 -19.52
CA LEU A 8 19.05 -18.56 -19.07
C LEU A 8 18.62 -17.87 -17.77
N THR A 9 19.51 -17.73 -16.78
CA THR A 9 19.18 -17.03 -15.52
C THR A 9 18.84 -15.56 -15.77
N ALA A 10 19.63 -14.87 -16.61
CA ALA A 10 19.38 -13.47 -16.95
C ALA A 10 18.05 -13.29 -17.72
N ALA A 11 17.73 -14.21 -18.64
CA ALA A 11 16.46 -14.21 -19.36
C ALA A 11 15.28 -14.44 -18.43
N ILE A 12 15.39 -15.38 -17.48
CA ILE A 12 14.35 -15.65 -16.47
C ILE A 12 14.14 -14.41 -15.59
N VAL A 13 15.21 -13.80 -15.07
CA VAL A 13 15.12 -12.58 -14.26
C VAL A 13 14.52 -11.43 -15.06
N GLY A 14 14.90 -11.27 -16.32
CA GLY A 14 14.34 -10.27 -17.23
C GLY A 14 12.84 -10.46 -17.47
N ILE A 15 12.40 -11.69 -17.73
CA ILE A 15 10.99 -12.04 -17.93
C ILE A 15 10.18 -11.84 -16.64
N VAL A 16 10.71 -12.26 -15.48
CA VAL A 16 10.07 -12.05 -14.18
C VAL A 16 9.90 -10.57 -13.90
N LYS A 17 10.95 -9.76 -14.10
CA LYS A 17 10.91 -8.31 -13.91
C LYS A 17 9.95 -7.63 -14.89
N PHE A 18 9.90 -8.10 -16.14
CA PHE A 18 8.98 -7.61 -17.17
C PHE A 18 7.51 -7.92 -16.84
N LEU A 19 7.22 -9.11 -16.31
CA LEU A 19 5.89 -9.52 -15.88
C LEU A 19 5.44 -8.80 -14.60
N TRP A 20 6.37 -8.57 -13.65
CA TRP A 20 6.13 -7.73 -12.46
C TRP A 20 5.80 -6.29 -12.84
N ARG A 21 6.47 -5.72 -13.85
CA ARG A 21 6.23 -4.34 -14.30
C ARG A 21 4.85 -4.14 -14.94
N ARG A 22 4.16 -5.21 -15.34
CA ARG A 22 2.85 -5.14 -16.03
C ARG A 22 1.63 -5.48 -15.16
N THR A 23 1.77 -5.84 -13.89
CA THR A 23 0.68 -6.51 -13.13
C THR A 23 0.22 -5.83 -11.83
N ALA A 24 0.62 -4.58 -11.55
CA ALA A 24 0.05 -3.83 -10.44
C ALA A 24 -1.37 -3.34 -10.81
N ILE A 25 -2.41 -4.01 -10.30
CA ILE A 25 -3.77 -3.46 -10.24
C ILE A 25 -4.30 -3.65 -8.80
N GLU A 26 -4.64 -2.53 -8.18
CA GLU A 26 -5.09 -2.37 -6.80
C GLU A 26 -6.41 -3.09 -6.51
N LYS A 27 -6.47 -3.80 -5.37
CA LYS A 27 -7.72 -4.30 -4.79
C LYS A 27 -7.92 -3.69 -3.40
N ARG A 28 -9.14 -3.19 -3.19
CA ARG A 28 -9.60 -2.47 -1.99
C ARG A 28 -10.48 -3.42 -1.18
N GLU A 29 -10.14 -3.63 0.08
CA GLU A 29 -11.09 -4.15 1.07
C GLU A 29 -11.50 -3.00 1.99
N SER A 30 -12.82 -2.84 2.15
CA SER A 30 -13.45 -1.78 2.91
C SER A 30 -14.09 -2.44 4.12
N SER A 31 -13.53 -2.16 5.29
CA SER A 31 -14.15 -2.47 6.58
C SER A 31 -14.51 -1.12 7.21
N GLY A 32 -15.78 -0.74 7.13
CA GLY A 32 -16.27 0.57 7.59
C GLY A 32 -15.74 1.78 6.78
N ASP A 33 -15.47 2.89 7.47
CA ASP A 33 -15.02 4.18 6.91
C ASP A 33 -13.53 4.20 6.45
N ILE A 34 -12.81 3.10 6.64
CA ILE A 34 -11.40 2.97 6.29
C ILE A 34 -11.27 2.06 5.06
N THR A 35 -10.65 2.58 4.00
CA THR A 35 -10.37 1.82 2.78
C THR A 35 -8.89 1.56 2.66
N TRP A 36 -8.50 0.30 2.89
CA TRP A 36 -7.14 -0.17 2.68
C TRP A 36 -6.91 -0.43 1.20
N VAL A 37 -5.83 0.13 0.66
CA VAL A 37 -5.35 -0.17 -0.70
C VAL A 37 -4.13 -1.07 -0.56
N TYR A 38 -4.35 -2.38 -0.60
CA TYR A 38 -3.26 -3.33 -0.75
C TYR A 38 -3.06 -3.67 -2.23
N SER A 39 -1.81 -3.56 -2.70
CA SER A 39 -1.39 -4.04 -4.01
C SER A 39 -1.34 -5.57 -4.00
N GLN A 40 -2.46 -6.25 -4.28
CA GLN A 40 -2.50 -7.71 -4.44
C GLN A 40 -2.56 -8.13 -5.91
N ALA A 41 -1.53 -8.83 -6.37
CA ALA A 41 -1.49 -9.47 -7.68
C ALA A 41 -2.42 -10.70 -7.72
N ARG A 42 -3.66 -10.55 -8.22
CA ARG A 42 -4.50 -11.72 -8.55
C ARG A 42 -4.23 -12.20 -9.97
N HIS A 43 -3.55 -13.33 -10.06
CA HIS A 43 -3.47 -14.15 -11.27
C HIS A 43 -4.88 -14.61 -11.69
N LYS A 44 -5.35 -14.13 -12.84
CA LYS A 44 -6.50 -14.71 -13.53
C LYS A 44 -6.02 -15.96 -14.28
N ASN A 45 -6.41 -17.11 -13.78
CA ASN A 45 -6.43 -18.41 -14.45
C ASN A 45 -5.08 -18.93 -14.97
N ARG A 46 -4.24 -19.41 -14.07
CA ARG A 46 -3.45 -20.63 -14.26
C ARG A 46 -2.97 -21.13 -12.91
N VAL A 47 -3.49 -22.27 -12.48
CA VAL A 47 -2.95 -23.03 -11.36
C VAL A 47 -1.55 -23.48 -11.76
N ILE A 48 -0.55 -22.74 -11.31
CA ILE A 48 0.78 -23.27 -11.04
C ILE A 48 0.92 -23.24 -9.52
N ALA A 49 0.23 -24.19 -8.86
CA ALA A 49 0.82 -24.81 -7.69
C ALA A 49 2.18 -25.35 -8.17
N THR A 50 3.33 -25.10 -7.56
CA THR A 50 3.64 -25.59 -6.22
C THR A 50 4.93 -24.95 -5.63
N THR A 51 5.32 -23.72 -6.01
CA THR A 51 6.56 -23.13 -5.45
C THR A 51 6.54 -21.61 -5.24
N PHE A 52 5.84 -20.85 -6.09
CA PHE A 52 5.80 -19.38 -5.98
C PHE A 52 4.51 -18.81 -5.36
N GLY A 53 3.49 -19.64 -5.10
CA GLY A 53 2.28 -19.21 -4.40
C GLY A 53 2.50 -18.98 -2.90
N VAL A 54 3.38 -19.79 -2.30
CA VAL A 54 3.72 -19.75 -0.87
C VAL A 54 4.25 -18.37 -0.44
N PRO A 55 5.28 -17.76 -1.07
CA PRO A 55 5.82 -16.49 -0.60
C PRO A 55 4.82 -15.33 -0.65
N LEU A 56 3.89 -15.31 -1.61
CA LEU A 56 2.87 -14.24 -1.69
C LEU A 56 1.77 -14.41 -0.62
N SER A 57 1.35 -15.64 -0.32
CA SER A 57 0.50 -15.87 0.84
C SER A 57 1.23 -15.53 2.15
N SER A 58 2.54 -15.78 2.23
CA SER A 58 3.33 -15.48 3.43
C SER A 58 3.33 -13.99 3.76
N ILE A 59 3.44 -13.08 2.78
CA ILE A 59 3.47 -11.63 3.06
C ILE A 59 2.16 -11.15 3.69
N VAL A 60 1.02 -11.62 3.20
CA VAL A 60 -0.31 -11.27 3.76
C VAL A 60 -0.43 -11.82 5.18
N VAL A 61 -0.06 -13.08 5.38
CA VAL A 61 -0.08 -13.71 6.71
C VAL A 61 0.86 -13.00 7.67
N VAL A 62 2.05 -12.56 7.23
CA VAL A 62 3.00 -11.81 8.06
C VAL A 62 2.43 -10.45 8.44
N SER A 63 1.78 -9.73 7.52
CA SER A 63 1.11 -8.48 7.84
C SER A 63 -0.04 -8.68 8.83
N ASP A 64 -0.87 -9.69 8.62
CA ASP A 64 -2.01 -9.99 9.49
C ASP A 64 -1.55 -10.41 10.89
N VAL A 65 -0.52 -11.25 10.98
CA VAL A 65 0.10 -11.64 12.25
C VAL A 65 0.75 -10.45 12.93
N ASN A 66 1.46 -9.60 12.17
CA ASN A 66 2.08 -8.38 12.68
C ASN A 66 1.06 -7.45 13.33
N ILE A 67 -0.11 -7.28 12.70
CA ILE A 67 -1.22 -6.46 13.20
C ILE A 67 -1.93 -7.15 14.37
N ALA A 68 -2.27 -8.44 14.23
CA ALA A 68 -3.07 -9.18 15.21
C ALA A 68 -2.33 -9.39 16.55
N LEU A 69 -1.00 -9.49 16.52
CA LEU A 69 -0.18 -9.63 17.71
C LEU A 69 0.28 -8.29 18.30
N ASP A 70 0.00 -7.18 17.62
CA ASP A 70 0.48 -5.87 18.03
C ASP A 70 -0.27 -5.34 19.27
N ARG A 71 0.44 -5.27 20.40
CA ARG A 71 -0.02 -4.67 21.66
C ARG A 71 0.78 -3.42 22.03
N SER A 72 1.60 -2.92 21.12
CA SER A 72 2.43 -1.75 21.37
C SER A 72 1.58 -0.47 21.46
N ALA A 73 2.11 0.53 22.16
CA ALA A 73 1.44 1.82 22.29
C ALA A 73 1.44 2.54 20.92
N PRO A 74 0.31 3.12 20.50
CA PRO A 74 0.24 3.87 19.25
C PRO A 74 1.04 5.17 19.35
N GLU A 75 1.74 5.50 18.26
CA GLU A 75 2.43 6.75 18.06
C GLU A 75 1.58 7.64 17.15
N VAL A 76 1.31 8.88 17.57
CA VAL A 76 0.52 9.82 16.77
C VAL A 76 1.45 10.83 16.12
N LEU A 77 1.50 10.80 14.78
CA LEU A 77 2.17 11.81 13.97
C LEU A 77 1.17 12.88 13.52
N GLN A 78 1.64 14.11 13.38
CA GLN A 78 0.82 15.24 12.93
C GLN A 78 1.41 15.96 11.71
N PRO A 79 1.63 15.26 10.58
CA PRO A 79 2.17 15.88 9.39
C PRO A 79 1.22 16.94 8.83
N ALA A 80 1.81 17.99 8.25
CA ALA A 80 1.04 19.02 7.56
C ALA A 80 0.62 18.54 6.17
N VAL A 81 -0.58 18.91 5.72
CA VAL A 81 -1.06 18.63 4.37
C VAL A 81 -0.37 19.60 3.41
N GLN A 82 0.51 19.09 2.56
CA GLN A 82 1.15 19.87 1.52
C GLN A 82 0.18 20.14 0.36
N ASP A 83 -0.54 19.12 -0.09
CA ASP A 83 -1.47 19.23 -1.21
C ASP A 83 -2.50 18.10 -1.19
N LYS A 84 -3.55 18.20 -2.01
CA LYS A 84 -4.51 17.10 -2.19
C LYS A 84 -5.05 17.08 -3.61
N TYR A 85 -5.23 15.90 -4.19
CA TYR A 85 -5.72 15.74 -5.55
C TYR A 85 -6.61 14.49 -5.68
N THR A 86 -7.38 14.45 -6.76
CA THR A 86 -8.24 13.30 -7.07
C THR A 86 -7.84 12.67 -8.39
N THR A 87 -7.80 11.34 -8.43
CA THR A 87 -7.56 10.58 -9.65
C THR A 87 -8.83 9.85 -10.05
N VAL A 88 -9.27 9.96 -11.31
CA VAL A 88 -10.44 9.23 -11.80
C VAL A 88 -9.99 8.09 -12.71
N THR A 89 -10.24 6.85 -12.30
CA THR A 89 -9.96 5.66 -13.10
C THR A 89 -11.25 5.16 -13.77
N ARG A 90 -11.14 4.70 -15.03
CA ARG A 90 -12.28 4.14 -15.78
C ARG A 90 -12.16 2.61 -15.82
N GLY A 91 -13.15 1.92 -15.28
CA GLY A 91 -13.24 0.47 -15.35
C GLY A 91 -13.65 -0.03 -16.74
N ARG A 92 -13.46 -1.33 -16.99
CA ARG A 92 -13.75 -1.99 -18.29
C ARG A 92 -15.19 -1.84 -18.78
N ARG A 93 -16.16 -1.62 -17.89
CA ARG A 93 -17.58 -1.39 -18.22
C ARG A 93 -17.99 0.09 -18.15
N GLY A 94 -17.03 1.01 -18.25
CA GLY A 94 -17.29 2.45 -18.25
C GLY A 94 -17.57 3.08 -16.87
N ARG A 95 -17.71 2.29 -15.80
CA ARG A 95 -17.84 2.81 -14.43
C ARG A 95 -16.59 3.60 -14.05
N LYS A 96 -16.77 4.86 -13.63
CA LYS A 96 -15.73 5.71 -13.07
C LYS A 96 -15.51 5.37 -11.59
N ARG A 97 -14.27 5.38 -11.13
CA ARG A 97 -13.88 5.35 -9.72
C ARG A 97 -13.02 6.57 -9.43
N THR A 98 -13.33 7.26 -8.35
CA THR A 98 -12.56 8.41 -7.88
C THR A 98 -11.69 7.95 -6.72
N HIS A 99 -10.41 8.25 -6.80
CA HIS A 99 -9.41 8.03 -5.77
C HIS A 99 -9.03 9.40 -5.21
N TYR A 100 -8.91 9.47 -3.89
CA TYR A 100 -8.62 10.71 -3.17
C TYR A 100 -7.23 10.58 -2.56
N HIS A 101 -6.32 11.45 -2.97
CA HIS A 101 -4.93 11.42 -2.52
C HIS A 101 -4.60 12.69 -1.75
N VAL A 102 -3.88 12.52 -0.63
CA VAL A 102 -3.35 13.61 0.16
C VAL A 102 -1.83 13.52 0.19
N HIS A 103 -1.17 14.63 -0.09
CA HIS A 103 0.28 14.78 -0.03
C HIS A 103 0.65 15.42 1.29
N LEU A 104 1.44 14.71 2.08
CA LEU A 104 1.90 15.07 3.41
C LEU A 104 3.29 15.69 3.32
N LYS A 105 3.49 16.79 4.04
CA LYS A 105 4.80 17.37 4.27
C LYS A 105 5.43 16.65 5.45
N LEU A 106 6.36 15.75 5.15
CA LEU A 106 7.04 14.92 6.13
C LEU A 106 8.43 15.47 6.49
N THR A 107 8.83 15.30 7.74
CA THR A 107 10.23 15.39 8.15
C THR A 107 11.00 14.15 7.67
N PRO A 108 12.35 14.18 7.61
CA PRO A 108 13.13 13.01 7.22
C PRO A 108 12.83 11.76 8.06
N ALA A 109 12.64 11.92 9.37
CA ALA A 109 12.32 10.82 10.28
C ALA A 109 10.92 10.22 10.02
N GLU A 110 9.97 11.02 9.57
CA GLU A 110 8.61 10.56 9.23
C GLU A 110 8.58 9.91 7.83
N ALA A 111 9.37 10.41 6.89
CA ALA A 111 9.45 9.90 5.51
C ALA A 111 9.94 8.45 5.45
N ASP A 112 10.74 8.01 6.42
CA ASP A 112 11.17 6.61 6.56
C ASP A 112 10.06 5.69 7.07
N ARG A 113 9.00 6.24 7.67
CA ARG A 113 7.92 5.47 8.33
C ARG A 113 6.61 5.49 7.55
N ILE A 114 6.29 6.61 6.91
CA ILE A 114 5.05 6.78 6.15
C ILE A 114 5.30 7.36 4.75
N PRO A 115 4.50 6.95 3.75
CA PRO A 115 4.62 7.53 2.42
C PRO A 115 4.14 8.98 2.41
N ALA A 116 4.82 9.83 1.62
CA ALA A 116 4.43 11.22 1.45
C ALA A 116 3.03 11.36 0.81
N VAL A 117 2.62 10.40 -0.02
CA VAL A 117 1.27 10.39 -0.64
C VAL A 117 0.48 9.23 -0.05
N ILE A 118 -0.69 9.53 0.50
CA ILE A 118 -1.64 8.55 1.02
C ILE A 118 -2.96 8.63 0.25
N GLU A 119 -3.52 7.48 -0.11
CA GLU A 119 -4.90 7.41 -0.58
C GLU A 119 -5.83 7.33 0.62
N VAL A 120 -6.87 8.17 0.63
CA VAL A 120 -7.80 8.31 1.75
C VAL A 120 -9.25 8.11 1.31
N SER A 121 -10.16 8.01 2.27
CA SER A 121 -11.60 8.04 1.99
C SER A 121 -12.05 9.45 1.60
N SER A 122 -13.23 9.57 0.98
CA SER A 122 -13.78 10.87 0.58
C SER A 122 -14.05 11.78 1.77
N GLY A 123 -14.45 11.21 2.93
CA GLY A 123 -14.68 11.97 4.16
C GLY A 123 -13.40 12.61 4.70
N ILE A 124 -12.33 11.82 4.80
CA ILE A 124 -11.01 12.32 5.23
C ILE A 124 -10.50 13.37 4.24
N TYR A 125 -10.65 13.14 2.93
CA TYR A 125 -10.26 14.10 1.91
C TYR A 125 -10.99 15.44 2.01
N ALA A 126 -12.29 15.40 2.32
CA ALA A 126 -13.10 16.60 2.51
C ALA A 126 -12.62 17.40 3.72
N GLY A 127 -12.30 16.73 4.83
CA GLY A 127 -11.78 17.36 6.04
C GLY A 127 -10.32 17.81 5.97
N ALA A 128 -9.50 17.21 5.10
CA ALA A 128 -8.09 17.59 4.95
C ALA A 128 -7.95 18.96 4.28
N ALA A 129 -7.62 19.99 5.05
CA ALA A 129 -7.32 21.33 4.53
C ALA A 129 -5.84 21.43 4.13
N LYS A 130 -5.54 22.05 2.98
CA LYS A 130 -4.15 22.34 2.57
C LYS A 130 -3.50 23.29 3.58
N GLY A 131 -2.32 22.95 4.07
CA GLY A 131 -1.65 23.63 5.18
C GLY A 131 -2.16 23.24 6.57
N GLY A 132 -3.30 22.54 6.66
CA GLY A 132 -3.79 21.95 7.90
C GLY A 132 -2.95 20.75 8.33
N ARG A 133 -3.22 20.20 9.52
CA ARG A 133 -2.56 18.99 10.01
C ARG A 133 -3.45 17.78 9.82
N MET A 134 -2.84 16.62 9.67
CA MET A 134 -3.52 15.34 9.74
C MET A 134 -2.97 14.54 10.90
N SER A 135 -3.85 13.87 11.65
CA SER A 135 -3.45 12.91 12.67
C SER A 135 -3.28 11.55 12.01
N VAL A 136 -2.05 11.05 11.99
CA VAL A 136 -1.71 9.71 11.50
C VAL A 136 -1.28 8.87 12.69
N THR A 137 -2.10 7.88 13.04
CA THR A 137 -1.80 6.96 14.13
C THR A 137 -1.01 5.78 13.56
N LEU A 138 0.21 5.62 14.01
CA LEU A 138 1.09 4.52 13.68
C LEU A 138 1.16 3.54 14.83
N ARG A 139 1.32 2.28 14.50
CA ARG A 139 1.80 1.30 15.46
C ARG A 139 3.09 0.65 14.97
N PRO A 140 4.05 0.41 15.87
CA PRO A 140 5.30 -0.31 15.56
C PRO A 140 5.13 -1.70 14.93
N GLY A 141 4.02 -2.39 15.15
CA GLY A 141 3.85 -3.80 14.75
C GLY A 141 4.58 -4.78 15.66
N ALA A 142 4.02 -5.97 15.86
CA ALA A 142 4.64 -7.02 16.68
C ALA A 142 6.00 -7.52 16.14
N LEU A 143 6.22 -7.38 14.83
CA LEU A 143 7.45 -7.78 14.13
C LEU A 143 8.38 -6.58 13.87
N GLY A 144 8.11 -5.41 14.46
CA GLY A 144 8.87 -4.18 14.22
C GLY A 144 8.65 -3.57 12.83
N ILE A 145 7.59 -3.98 12.14
CA ILE A 145 7.17 -3.41 10.86
C ILE A 145 6.01 -2.45 11.15
N PRO A 146 6.24 -1.12 11.09
CA PRO A 146 5.22 -0.17 11.42
C PRO A 146 4.06 -0.23 10.43
N TRP A 147 2.85 -0.01 10.93
CA TRP A 147 1.65 0.07 10.12
C TRP A 147 0.80 1.26 10.55
N VAL A 148 0.10 1.85 9.58
CA VAL A 148 -0.85 2.94 9.84
C VAL A 148 -2.12 2.33 10.38
N GLU A 149 -2.53 2.68 11.60
CA GLU A 149 -3.77 2.22 12.21
C GLU A 149 -4.96 3.10 11.79
N ASP A 150 -4.77 4.42 11.83
CA ASP A 150 -5.84 5.37 11.57
C ASP A 150 -5.31 6.68 11.00
N ILE A 151 -6.15 7.34 10.18
CA ILE A 151 -5.86 8.61 9.54
C ILE A 151 -7.08 9.51 9.72
N ARG A 152 -6.89 10.65 10.38
CA ARG A 152 -7.96 11.64 10.58
C ARG A 152 -7.51 13.06 10.21
N PRO A 153 -8.42 13.92 9.74
CA PRO A 153 -8.16 15.35 9.70
C PRO A 153 -7.80 15.85 11.11
N GLY A 154 -6.75 16.65 11.23
CA GLY A 154 -6.47 17.39 12.46
C GLY A 154 -7.39 18.59 12.58
N GLU A 155 -7.69 18.97 13.82
CA GLU A 155 -8.38 20.22 14.14
C GLU A 155 -7.56 21.45 13.71
#